data_AF-A0A0V0IYD4-F1
#
_entry.id   AF-A0A0V0IYD4-F1
#
_cell.length_a   1.000
_cell.length_b   1.000
_cell.length_c   1.000
_cell.angle_alpha   90.00
_cell.angle_beta   90.00
_cell.angle_gamma   90.00
#
_symmetry.space_group_name_H-M   'P 1'
#
loop_
_entity.id
_entity.type
_entity.pdbx_description
1 polymer ?
#
loop_
_entity_poly.entity_id
_entity_poly.type
_entity_poly.pdbx_seq_one_letter_code
_entity_poly.pdbx_strand_id
1 'polypeptide(L)'
;MGDIVIEHSGTPHYEALNLQNVTTSENDADLVQSFCGDYLPEDITHEEKSTCTEALDRGYLEYGCPHYRRRCRIIAPCCNEMFDCRHCHNEYKNNINVDQKLRHEIPRHKVERVICSLCDTEQEVRQVCINCGVCMGRYFCETCKLFDDDTSKRQYHCNGCGICRIGGMENFFHCPKCRCCYSVLLRNSHPCVEGQCIMTVLFVLSISLNR
;
A
#
# COMPACT_ATOMS: atom_id res chain seq x y z
N MET A 1 -44.46 45.29 -13.44
CA MET A 1 -44.22 43.85 -13.61
C MET A 1 -42.81 43.67 -14.15
N GLY A 2 -41.94 42.99 -13.40
CA GLY A 2 -40.64 42.53 -13.88
C GLY A 2 -39.51 42.78 -12.89
N ASP A 3 -39.55 42.09 -11.74
CA ASP A 3 -38.39 41.96 -10.84
C ASP A 3 -37.37 41.01 -11.47
N ILE A 4 -36.08 41.39 -11.49
CA ILE A 4 -34.96 40.51 -11.84
C ILE A 4 -34.22 40.20 -10.54
N VAL A 5 -34.29 38.94 -10.13
CA VAL A 5 -33.58 38.37 -8.97
C VAL A 5 -32.28 37.74 -9.47
N ILE A 6 -31.17 38.07 -8.81
CA ILE A 6 -29.86 37.44 -8.95
C ILE A 6 -29.83 36.24 -8.00
N GLU A 7 -29.55 35.03 -8.49
CA GLU A 7 -29.25 33.88 -7.62
C GLU A 7 -27.99 33.13 -8.03
N HIS A 8 -27.36 32.55 -7.00
CA HIS A 8 -25.98 32.10 -6.91
C HIS A 8 -25.74 30.66 -7.38
N SER A 9 -24.46 30.41 -7.68
CA SER A 9 -23.80 29.14 -7.95
C SER A 9 -24.18 27.98 -7.03
N GLY A 10 -24.65 26.87 -7.62
CA GLY A 10 -24.83 25.56 -6.97
C GLY A 10 -23.81 24.54 -7.48
N THR A 11 -23.21 23.82 -6.53
CA THR A 11 -22.27 22.70 -6.69
C THR A 11 -22.91 21.44 -7.32
N PRO A 12 -22.21 20.66 -8.17
CA PRO A 12 -22.72 19.37 -8.60
C PRO A 12 -22.42 18.28 -7.57
N HIS A 13 -23.49 17.70 -7.06
CA HIS A 13 -23.58 16.45 -6.32
C HIS A 13 -23.22 15.28 -7.27
N TYR A 14 -22.36 14.34 -6.85
CA TYR A 14 -22.19 13.07 -7.56
C TYR A 14 -22.61 11.92 -6.64
N GLU A 15 -23.63 11.18 -7.09
CA GLU A 15 -24.12 9.97 -6.44
C GLU A 15 -23.31 8.75 -6.89
N ALA A 16 -23.18 7.80 -5.96
CA ALA A 16 -22.47 6.55 -6.15
C ALA A 16 -23.25 5.59 -7.06
N LEU A 17 -22.57 4.94 -8.00
CA LEU A 17 -23.08 3.76 -8.68
C LEU A 17 -22.20 2.55 -8.36
N ASN A 18 -22.84 1.64 -7.65
CA ASN A 18 -22.38 0.32 -7.25
C ASN A 18 -22.76 -0.68 -8.35
N LEU A 19 -21.81 -1.45 -8.89
CA LEU A 19 -22.16 -2.70 -9.56
C LEU A 19 -21.18 -3.82 -9.17
N GLN A 20 -21.78 -4.87 -8.63
CA GLN A 20 -21.17 -6.11 -8.21
C GLN A 20 -20.99 -7.08 -9.39
N ASN A 21 -19.91 -7.86 -9.30
CA ASN A 21 -19.70 -9.22 -9.82
C ASN A 21 -19.54 -9.44 -11.33
N VAL A 22 -18.28 -9.69 -11.75
CA VAL A 22 -17.96 -10.73 -12.74
C VAL A 22 -16.72 -11.49 -12.28
N THR A 23 -16.86 -12.81 -12.11
CA THR A 23 -15.80 -13.80 -11.93
C THR A 23 -15.28 -14.26 -13.29
N THR A 24 -13.97 -14.28 -13.51
CA THR A 24 -13.15 -15.48 -13.86
C THR A 24 -11.70 -15.08 -14.19
N SER A 25 -10.78 -15.97 -13.80
CA SER A 25 -9.35 -16.11 -14.14
C SER A 25 -8.93 -15.51 -15.51
N GLU A 26 -7.80 -14.80 -15.66
CA GLU A 26 -6.42 -15.29 -15.73
C GLU A 26 -5.42 -14.11 -15.88
N ASN A 27 -4.25 -14.20 -15.23
CA ASN A 27 -2.95 -13.55 -15.54
C ASN A 27 -2.83 -12.00 -15.64
N ASP A 28 -2.59 -11.33 -14.51
CA ASP A 28 -2.21 -9.91 -14.48
C ASP A 28 -0.75 -9.69 -14.06
N ALA A 29 0.11 -9.50 -15.06
CA ALA A 29 1.42 -8.85 -14.92
C ALA A 29 1.45 -7.47 -15.60
N ASP A 30 0.29 -6.88 -15.91
CA ASP A 30 0.17 -5.62 -16.67
C ASP A 30 -0.75 -4.55 -16.03
N LEU A 31 -0.93 -4.59 -14.70
CA LEU A 31 -1.73 -3.61 -13.96
C LEU A 31 -1.00 -2.27 -13.68
N VAL A 32 -0.04 -1.88 -14.51
CA VAL A 32 0.44 -0.48 -14.60
C VAL A 32 -0.20 0.25 -15.80
N GLN A 33 -1.01 -0.45 -16.61
CA GLN A 33 -1.72 0.11 -17.76
C GLN A 33 -3.21 0.42 -17.49
N SER A 34 -3.65 0.54 -16.23
CA SER A 34 -5.10 0.67 -15.92
C SER A 34 -5.47 1.86 -15.03
N PHE A 35 -4.78 3.00 -15.21
CA PHE A 35 -5.20 4.30 -14.65
C PHE A 35 -5.45 5.39 -15.71
N CYS A 36 -5.42 5.07 -17.01
CA CYS A 36 -5.96 5.94 -18.06
C CYS A 36 -7.10 5.23 -18.79
N GLY A 37 -8.30 5.24 -18.19
CA GLY A 37 -9.51 4.78 -18.85
C GLY A 37 -10.02 5.79 -19.88
N ASP A 38 -10.14 5.32 -21.12
CA ASP A 38 -11.18 5.61 -22.10
C ASP A 38 -11.51 7.07 -22.42
N TYR A 39 -10.69 7.68 -23.29
CA TYR A 39 -11.11 8.37 -24.53
C TYR A 39 -9.85 8.98 -25.15
N LEU A 40 -9.17 8.28 -26.07
CA LEU A 40 -8.17 8.91 -26.93
C LEU A 40 -8.43 8.53 -28.41
N PRO A 41 -8.49 9.53 -29.32
CA PRO A 41 -8.65 9.30 -30.76
C PRO A 41 -7.48 8.51 -31.34
N GLU A 42 -7.77 7.70 -32.35
CA GLU A 42 -6.80 6.92 -33.12
C GLU A 42 -5.91 7.82 -33.99
N ASP A 43 -4.97 8.57 -33.40
CA ASP A 43 -3.70 8.97 -34.06
C ASP A 43 -2.78 9.74 -33.08
N ILE A 44 -1.80 9.06 -32.48
CA ILE A 44 -0.65 9.74 -31.82
C ILE A 44 0.64 8.97 -32.12
N THR A 45 1.63 9.71 -32.63
CA THR A 45 2.94 9.23 -33.09
C THR A 45 3.86 8.79 -31.95
N HIS A 46 4.81 7.90 -32.29
CA HIS A 46 5.75 7.17 -31.44
C HIS A 46 6.70 7.99 -30.53
N GLU A 47 6.68 9.33 -30.61
CA GLU A 47 7.57 10.24 -29.88
C GLU A 47 7.00 10.68 -28.50
N GLU A 48 5.68 10.64 -28.28
CA GLU A 48 5.06 11.13 -27.03
C GLU A 48 4.96 10.07 -25.91
N LYS A 49 5.20 8.79 -26.21
CA LYS A 49 5.17 7.70 -25.23
C LYS A 49 6.40 7.71 -24.29
N SER A 50 7.47 8.40 -24.67
CA SER A 50 8.74 8.44 -23.94
C SER A 50 8.72 9.42 -22.76
N THR A 51 8.01 10.54 -22.88
CA THR A 51 8.10 11.66 -21.92
C THR A 51 7.23 11.44 -20.67
N CYS A 52 6.09 10.74 -20.80
CA CYS A 52 5.21 10.47 -19.65
C CYS A 52 5.79 9.46 -18.65
N THR A 53 6.57 8.47 -19.11
CA THR A 53 7.22 7.49 -18.23
C THR A 53 8.37 8.09 -17.42
N GLU A 54 9.10 9.05 -18.00
CA GLU A 54 10.24 9.71 -17.34
C GLU A 54 9.80 10.55 -16.13
N ALA A 55 8.64 11.21 -16.21
CA ALA A 55 8.12 12.02 -15.11
C ALA A 55 7.72 11.17 -13.88
N LEU A 56 7.15 9.97 -14.11
CA LEU A 56 6.72 9.06 -13.05
C LEU A 56 7.90 8.41 -12.31
N ASP A 57 8.95 8.06 -13.06
CA ASP A 57 10.10 7.29 -12.58
C ASP A 57 11.23 8.17 -12.00
N ARG A 58 11.06 9.49 -11.98
CA ARG A 58 12.02 10.40 -11.34
C ARG A 58 12.27 9.99 -9.88
N GLY A 59 13.53 9.73 -9.53
CA GLY A 59 13.95 9.23 -8.22
C GLY A 59 13.78 7.72 -8.01
N TYR A 60 13.67 6.94 -9.09
CA TYR A 60 13.51 5.48 -9.01
C TYR A 60 14.66 4.80 -8.25
N LEU A 61 14.32 4.05 -7.20
CA LEU A 61 15.26 3.35 -6.29
C LEU A 61 16.25 4.24 -5.50
N GLU A 62 16.23 5.56 -5.69
CA GLU A 62 17.13 6.50 -5.02
C GLU A 62 16.73 6.80 -3.56
N TYR A 63 15.46 6.61 -3.21
CA TYR A 63 14.88 6.97 -1.92
C TYR A 63 14.40 5.75 -1.12
N GLY A 64 14.20 5.96 0.18
CA GLY A 64 13.64 4.99 1.11
C GLY A 64 14.60 4.67 2.25
N CYS A 65 14.49 3.45 2.77
CA CYS A 65 15.27 2.97 3.91
C CYS A 65 15.70 1.51 3.69
N PRO A 66 16.47 0.90 4.61
CA PRO A 66 16.84 -0.51 4.50
C PRO A 66 15.65 -1.49 4.39
N HIS A 67 14.47 -1.09 4.85
CA HIS A 67 13.26 -1.93 4.79
C HIS A 67 12.58 -1.91 3.42
N TYR A 68 12.40 -0.71 2.85
CA TYR A 68 11.64 -0.47 1.63
C TYR A 68 12.27 0.65 0.81
N ARG A 69 12.33 0.45 -0.51
CA ARG A 69 12.71 1.50 -1.46
C ARG A 69 11.45 2.26 -1.83
N ARG A 70 11.37 3.55 -1.54
CA ARG A 70 10.13 4.31 -1.77
C ARG A 70 10.40 5.81 -1.80
N ARG A 71 9.62 6.51 -2.61
CA ARG A 71 9.70 7.98 -2.80
C ARG A 71 8.75 8.75 -1.89
N CYS A 72 8.40 8.21 -0.72
CA CYS A 72 7.59 8.88 0.28
C CYS A 72 7.94 8.50 1.72
N ARG A 73 7.72 9.43 2.64
CA ARG A 73 7.73 9.23 4.09
C ARG A 73 6.30 9.15 4.62
N ILE A 74 6.08 8.41 5.70
CA ILE A 74 4.76 8.31 6.33
C ILE A 74 4.65 9.29 7.49
N ILE A 75 3.45 9.80 7.73
CA ILE A 75 3.10 10.47 8.99
C ILE A 75 2.45 9.43 9.91
N ALA A 76 3.10 9.14 11.03
CA ALA A 76 2.65 8.11 11.95
C ALA A 76 1.36 8.56 12.67
N PRO A 77 0.23 7.84 12.54
CA PRO A 77 -1.05 8.26 13.13
C PRO A 77 -1.06 8.22 14.67
N CYS A 78 -0.11 7.51 15.28
CA CYS A 78 0.01 7.37 16.74
C CYS A 78 0.66 8.59 17.42
N CYS A 79 1.56 9.30 16.74
CA CYS A 79 2.36 10.38 17.33
C CYS A 79 2.54 11.60 16.41
N ASN A 80 1.98 11.56 15.19
CA ASN A 80 2.06 12.62 14.18
C ASN A 80 3.49 12.98 13.73
N GLU A 81 4.44 12.07 13.95
CA GLU A 81 5.83 12.23 13.54
C GLU A 81 6.10 11.57 12.18
N MET A 82 7.10 12.08 11.46
CA MET A 82 7.46 11.62 10.11
C MET A 82 8.52 10.52 10.15
N PHE A 83 8.30 9.44 9.41
CA PHE A 83 9.26 8.34 9.30
C PHE A 83 9.38 7.76 7.88
N ASP A 84 10.56 7.23 7.57
CA ASP A 84 10.84 6.55 6.30
C ASP A 84 10.14 5.21 6.14
N CYS A 85 9.55 4.61 7.18
CA CYS A 85 8.54 3.56 7.10
C CYS A 85 8.04 3.18 8.50
N ARG A 86 7.07 2.26 8.58
CA ARG A 86 6.58 1.74 9.87
C ARG A 86 7.68 1.02 10.68
N HIS A 87 8.61 0.35 10.01
CA HIS A 87 9.69 -0.38 10.68
C HIS A 87 10.69 0.59 11.29
N CYS A 88 11.09 1.63 10.54
CA CYS A 88 11.90 2.72 11.07
C CYS A 88 11.24 3.42 12.27
N HIS A 89 9.93 3.68 12.21
CA HIS A 89 9.18 4.21 13.36
C HIS A 89 9.28 3.26 14.56
N ASN A 90 8.92 1.99 14.37
CA ASN A 90 8.85 1.03 15.48
C ASN A 90 10.22 0.78 16.09
N GLU A 91 11.29 0.73 15.29
CA GLU A 91 12.67 0.62 15.78
C GLU A 91 13.08 1.83 16.60
N TYR A 92 12.74 3.04 16.13
CA TYR A 92 13.04 4.26 16.85
C TYR A 92 12.26 4.35 18.17
N LYS A 93 10.93 4.16 18.13
CA LYS A 93 10.05 4.29 19.29
C LYS A 93 10.19 3.16 20.31
N ASN A 94 10.69 1.99 19.91
CA ASN A 94 10.93 0.86 20.82
C ASN A 94 12.41 0.67 21.19
N ASN A 95 13.27 1.64 20.88
CA ASN A 95 14.67 1.60 21.29
C ASN A 95 14.79 1.56 22.84
N ILE A 96 15.83 0.89 23.35
CA ILE A 96 16.07 0.75 24.78
C ILE A 96 16.17 2.09 25.52
N ASN A 97 16.66 3.13 24.84
CA ASN A 97 16.83 4.47 25.39
C ASN A 97 15.52 5.29 25.47
N VAL A 98 14.42 4.77 24.91
CA VAL A 98 13.10 5.42 24.98
C VAL A 98 12.39 4.97 26.24
N ASP A 99 11.84 5.93 26.99
CA ASP A 99 10.97 5.68 28.15
C ASP A 99 9.90 4.66 27.75
N GLN A 100 9.76 3.61 28.56
CA GLN A 100 8.80 2.54 28.35
C GLN A 100 7.38 3.06 28.11
N LYS A 101 6.99 4.17 28.74
CA LYS A 101 5.66 4.78 28.57
C LYS A 101 5.43 5.41 27.20
N LEU A 102 6.52 5.74 26.49
CA LEU A 102 6.47 6.34 25.16
C LEU A 102 6.65 5.31 24.05
N ARG A 103 6.88 4.03 24.38
CA ARG A 103 7.02 2.95 23.41
C ARG A 103 5.68 2.62 22.77
N HIS A 104 5.65 2.56 21.45
CA HIS A 104 4.46 2.24 20.69
C HIS A 104 4.81 1.84 19.26
N GLU A 105 3.83 1.28 18.56
CA GLU A 105 3.95 0.89 17.16
C GLU A 105 2.89 1.57 16.31
N ILE A 106 3.18 1.72 15.01
CA ILE A 106 2.18 2.18 14.05
C ILE A 106 1.13 1.08 13.82
N PRO A 107 -0.17 1.39 13.99
CA PRO A 107 -1.24 0.53 13.52
C PRO A 107 -1.20 0.42 11.98
N ARG A 108 -0.92 -0.78 11.47
CA ARG A 108 -0.52 -1.03 10.06
C ARG A 108 -1.44 -0.43 9.01
N HIS A 109 -2.75 -0.39 9.28
CA HIS A 109 -3.77 0.02 8.32
C HIS A 109 -4.26 1.46 8.54
N LYS A 110 -3.78 2.16 9.57
CA LYS A 110 -4.28 3.50 9.95
C LYS A 110 -3.43 4.66 9.43
N VAL A 111 -2.43 4.40 8.59
CA VAL A 111 -1.66 5.48 7.96
C VAL A 111 -2.53 6.12 6.89
N GLU A 112 -2.77 7.42 7.02
CA GLU A 112 -3.64 8.19 6.12
C GLU A 112 -2.89 9.25 5.31
N ARG A 113 -1.72 9.70 5.80
CA ARG A 113 -0.93 10.77 5.18
C ARG A 113 0.52 10.37 4.93
N VAL A 114 1.06 10.87 3.84
CA VAL A 114 2.45 10.69 3.39
C VAL A 114 3.03 12.02 2.92
N ILE A 115 4.35 12.10 2.89
CA ILE A 115 5.10 13.24 2.38
C ILE A 115 5.98 12.74 1.25
N CYS A 116 5.85 13.35 0.07
CA CYS A 116 6.67 13.02 -1.09
C CYS A 116 8.15 13.32 -0.79
N SER A 117 9.05 12.39 -1.08
CA SER A 117 10.48 12.58 -0.83
C SER A 117 11.18 13.48 -1.86
N LEU A 118 10.51 13.81 -2.97
CA LEU A 118 11.08 14.62 -4.05
C LEU A 118 10.66 16.09 -4.03
N CYS A 119 9.46 16.38 -3.52
CA CYS A 119 8.92 17.75 -3.52
C CYS A 119 8.33 18.15 -2.16
N ASP A 120 8.50 17.32 -1.13
CA ASP A 120 8.06 17.55 0.25
C ASP A 120 6.56 17.85 0.42
N THR A 121 5.75 17.55 -0.59
CA THR A 121 4.29 17.71 -0.51
C THR A 121 3.70 16.68 0.44
N GLU A 122 3.05 17.17 1.50
CA GLU A 122 2.16 16.36 2.34
C GLU A 122 0.83 16.12 1.62
N GLN A 123 0.38 14.87 1.62
CA GLN A 123 -0.85 14.45 0.95
C GLN A 123 -1.44 13.21 1.60
N GLU A 124 -2.69 12.90 1.25
CA GLU A 124 -3.30 11.60 1.54
C GLU A 124 -2.52 10.46 0.87
N VAL A 125 -2.63 9.26 1.45
CA VAL A 125 -2.04 8.05 0.87
C VAL A 125 -2.61 7.80 -0.52
N ARG A 126 -1.76 7.99 -1.52
CA ARG A 126 -2.01 7.68 -2.93
C ARG A 126 -0.69 7.19 -3.53
N GLN A 127 -0.75 6.38 -4.59
CA GLN A 127 0.46 5.90 -5.25
C GLN A 127 1.23 7.03 -5.92
N VAL A 128 0.54 8.03 -6.47
CA VAL A 128 1.15 9.13 -7.23
C VAL A 128 1.14 10.42 -6.42
N CYS A 129 2.22 11.19 -6.51
CA CYS A 129 2.31 12.49 -5.85
C CYS A 129 1.35 13.49 -6.52
N ILE A 130 0.51 14.15 -5.72
CA ILE A 130 -0.49 15.10 -6.24
C ILE A 130 0.12 16.38 -6.82
N ASN A 131 1.34 16.72 -6.38
CA ASN A 131 2.01 17.95 -6.81
C ASN A 131 2.98 17.69 -7.96
N CYS A 132 3.93 16.76 -7.78
CA CYS A 132 5.01 16.57 -8.75
C CYS A 132 4.85 15.34 -9.66
N GLY A 133 3.73 14.62 -9.55
CA GLY A 133 3.37 13.52 -10.45
C GLY A 133 4.18 12.24 -10.33
N VAL A 134 5.21 12.15 -9.48
CA VAL A 134 5.98 10.91 -9.37
C VAL A 134 5.17 9.76 -8.80
N CYS A 135 5.40 8.55 -9.30
CA CYS A 135 4.95 7.34 -8.65
C CYS A 135 5.76 7.16 -7.36
N MET A 136 5.15 7.03 -6.18
CA MET A 136 5.87 6.96 -4.89
C MET A 136 6.34 5.55 -4.49
N GLY A 137 5.89 4.53 -5.23
CA GLY A 137 6.31 3.14 -5.10
C GLY A 137 5.73 2.31 -6.23
N ARG A 138 6.56 1.60 -7.00
CA ARG A 138 6.07 0.76 -8.12
C ARG A 138 5.09 -0.31 -7.66
N TYR A 139 5.39 -0.99 -6.55
CA TYR A 139 4.40 -1.75 -5.80
C TYR A 139 3.71 -0.82 -4.80
N PHE A 140 2.39 -0.72 -4.90
CA PHE A 140 1.55 -0.03 -3.94
C PHE A 140 0.41 -0.95 -3.49
N CYS A 141 0.23 -1.06 -2.17
CA CYS A 141 -0.93 -1.73 -1.59
C CYS A 141 -1.68 -0.74 -0.72
N GLU A 142 -2.88 -0.35 -1.17
CA GLU A 142 -3.72 0.60 -0.46
C GLU A 142 -4.18 0.07 0.90
N THR A 143 -4.56 -1.20 1.00
CA THR A 143 -4.99 -1.81 2.27
C THR A 143 -3.88 -1.76 3.31
N CYS A 144 -2.65 -2.09 2.91
CA CYS A 144 -1.49 -2.13 3.81
C CYS A 144 -0.73 -0.80 3.91
N LYS A 145 -1.09 0.20 3.10
CA LYS A 145 -0.37 1.47 2.94
C LYS A 145 1.13 1.24 2.68
N LEU A 146 1.44 0.21 1.89
CA LEU A 146 2.81 -0.21 1.57
C LEU A 146 3.21 0.34 0.21
N PHE A 147 4.41 0.93 0.17
CA PHE A 147 5.07 1.43 -1.02
C PHE A 147 6.43 0.76 -1.11
N ASP A 148 6.75 0.13 -2.24
CA ASP A 148 8.07 -0.43 -2.50
C ASP A 148 8.39 -0.36 -4.00
N ASP A 149 9.52 0.22 -4.36
CA ASP A 149 10.04 0.26 -5.72
C ASP A 149 10.77 -1.01 -6.10
N ASP A 150 11.27 -1.74 -5.11
CA ASP A 150 11.94 -3.01 -5.34
C ASP A 150 10.91 -4.12 -5.58
N THR A 151 10.36 -4.17 -6.79
CA THR A 151 9.38 -5.18 -7.22
C THR A 151 10.01 -6.56 -7.44
N SER A 152 11.34 -6.68 -7.35
CA SER A 152 12.04 -7.97 -7.46
C SER A 152 11.66 -8.94 -6.33
N LYS A 153 11.16 -8.42 -5.20
CA LYS A 153 10.63 -9.23 -4.08
C LYS A 153 9.28 -9.88 -4.41
N ARG A 154 8.63 -9.47 -5.51
CA ARG A 154 7.34 -10.02 -5.98
C ARG A 154 6.29 -9.95 -4.87
N GLN A 155 6.12 -8.76 -4.31
CA GLN A 155 5.16 -8.48 -3.25
C GLN A 155 3.75 -8.77 -3.73
N TYR A 156 2.89 -9.25 -2.85
CA TYR A 156 1.46 -9.40 -3.12
C TYR A 156 0.65 -9.24 -1.85
N HIS A 157 -0.58 -8.73 -1.96
CA HIS A 157 -1.51 -8.69 -0.84
C HIS A 157 -2.26 -10.02 -0.73
N CYS A 158 -2.30 -10.62 0.46
CA CYS A 158 -3.17 -11.76 0.72
C CYS A 158 -4.42 -11.30 1.48
N ASN A 159 -5.57 -11.31 0.82
CA ASN A 159 -6.86 -10.91 1.41
C ASN A 159 -7.21 -11.74 2.66
N GLY A 160 -6.94 -13.05 2.63
CA GLY A 160 -7.20 -13.93 3.78
C GLY A 160 -6.33 -13.64 5.01
N CYS A 161 -5.13 -13.08 4.82
CA CYS A 161 -4.26 -12.65 5.92
C CYS A 161 -4.39 -11.15 6.26
N GLY A 162 -4.93 -10.34 5.35
CA GLY A 162 -4.99 -8.88 5.48
C GLY A 162 -3.62 -8.18 5.47
N ILE A 163 -2.58 -8.84 4.95
CA ILE A 163 -1.21 -8.30 4.90
C ILE A 163 -0.51 -8.64 3.59
N CYS A 164 0.43 -7.78 3.20
CA CYS A 164 1.35 -8.05 2.10
C CYS A 164 2.36 -9.16 2.48
N ARG A 165 2.66 -10.01 1.50
CA ARG A 165 3.67 -11.07 1.53
C ARG A 165 4.64 -10.84 0.36
N ILE A 166 5.71 -11.63 0.30
CA ILE A 166 6.73 -11.60 -0.76
C ILE A 166 6.83 -12.98 -1.42
N GLY A 167 7.44 -13.05 -2.60
CA GLY A 167 7.73 -14.29 -3.32
C GLY A 167 6.74 -14.66 -4.42
N GLY A 168 5.83 -13.76 -4.82
CA GLY A 168 4.86 -13.96 -5.91
C GLY A 168 3.60 -14.67 -5.46
N MET A 169 2.43 -14.14 -5.81
CA MET A 169 1.13 -14.68 -5.39
C MET A 169 0.95 -16.13 -5.87
N GLU A 170 1.46 -16.45 -7.06
CA GLU A 170 1.31 -17.76 -7.70
C GLU A 170 2.09 -18.87 -6.98
N ASN A 171 3.09 -18.54 -6.16
CA ASN A 171 3.87 -19.50 -5.40
C ASN A 171 3.25 -19.86 -4.04
N PHE A 172 2.16 -19.18 -3.65
CA PHE A 172 1.52 -19.37 -2.37
C PHE A 172 0.01 -19.59 -2.49
N PHE A 173 -0.57 -20.25 -1.50
CA PHE A 173 -2.01 -20.32 -1.32
C PHE A 173 -2.35 -19.99 0.13
N HIS A 174 -3.51 -19.35 0.34
CA HIS A 174 -4.05 -19.15 1.67
C HIS A 174 -4.88 -20.37 2.07
N CYS A 175 -4.58 -20.98 3.22
CA CYS A 175 -5.42 -22.01 3.81
C CYS A 175 -6.40 -21.36 4.79
N PRO A 176 -7.73 -21.34 4.49
CA PRO A 176 -8.72 -20.69 5.36
C PRO A 176 -8.81 -21.32 6.75
N LYS A 177 -8.61 -22.65 6.84
CA LYS A 177 -8.66 -23.39 8.11
C LYS A 177 -7.48 -23.05 9.02
N CYS A 178 -6.27 -23.02 8.47
CA CYS A 178 -5.07 -22.62 9.23
C CYS A 178 -4.97 -21.11 9.45
N ARG A 179 -5.66 -20.31 8.62
CA ARG A 179 -5.58 -18.85 8.51
C ARG A 179 -4.16 -18.38 8.19
N CYS A 180 -3.52 -19.06 7.24
CA CYS A 180 -2.12 -18.83 6.88
C CYS A 180 -1.80 -19.07 5.41
N CYS A 181 -0.82 -18.34 4.89
CA CYS A 181 -0.25 -18.59 3.58
C CYS A 181 0.83 -19.66 3.66
N TYR A 182 0.77 -20.64 2.76
CA TYR A 182 1.80 -21.67 2.57
C TYR A 182 2.24 -21.69 1.12
N SER A 183 3.42 -22.24 0.86
CA SER A 183 3.85 -22.52 -0.52
C SER A 183 2.86 -23.47 -1.20
N VAL A 184 2.58 -23.27 -2.49
CA VAL A 184 1.72 -24.17 -3.29
C VAL A 184 2.19 -25.63 -3.29
N LEU A 185 3.48 -25.88 -3.05
CA LEU A 185 4.04 -27.23 -2.90
C LEU A 185 3.44 -28.01 -1.72
N LEU A 186 2.91 -27.29 -0.71
CA LEU A 186 2.32 -27.86 0.49
C LEU A 186 0.79 -27.96 0.44
N ARG A 187 0.17 -27.66 -0.72
CA ARG A 187 -1.29 -27.55 -0.86
C ARG A 187 -2.04 -28.78 -0.30
N ASN A 188 -1.49 -29.96 -0.54
CA ASN A 188 -2.11 -31.23 -0.15
C ASN A 188 -1.35 -31.96 0.97
N SER A 189 -0.29 -31.38 1.52
CA SER A 189 0.62 -32.06 2.46
C SER A 189 0.95 -31.26 3.73
N HIS A 190 0.50 -30.01 3.85
CA HIS A 190 0.69 -29.27 5.10
C HIS A 190 -0.14 -29.88 6.24
N PRO A 191 0.39 -29.92 7.48
CA PRO A 191 -0.38 -30.31 8.65
C PRO A 191 -1.46 -29.27 8.91
N CYS A 192 -2.66 -29.52 8.39
CA CYS A 192 -3.76 -28.56 8.40
C CYS A 192 -4.48 -28.55 9.76
N VAL A 193 -3.95 -27.77 10.70
CA VAL A 193 -4.54 -27.56 12.03
C VAL A 193 -5.21 -26.20 12.11
N GLU A 194 -6.42 -26.20 12.66
CA GLU A 194 -7.22 -24.98 12.79
C GLU A 194 -6.53 -23.92 13.66
N GLY A 195 -6.45 -22.70 13.15
CA GLY A 195 -5.94 -21.55 13.91
C GLY A 195 -4.46 -21.61 14.32
N GLN A 196 -3.66 -22.51 13.74
CA GLN A 196 -2.26 -22.72 14.13
C GLN A 196 -1.39 -21.45 14.07
N CYS A 197 -1.75 -20.49 13.20
CA CYS A 197 -1.03 -19.23 13.10
C CYS A 197 -1.36 -18.18 14.17
N ILE A 198 -2.42 -18.35 14.97
CA ILE A 198 -2.62 -17.52 16.17
C ILE A 198 -1.72 -18.03 17.31
N MET A 199 -1.52 -19.34 17.42
CA MET A 199 -0.85 -19.94 18.58
C MET A 199 0.62 -19.54 18.72
N THR A 200 1.31 -19.28 17.61
CA THR A 200 2.70 -18.80 17.63
C THR A 200 2.84 -17.37 18.19
N VAL A 201 1.79 -16.54 18.13
CA VAL A 201 1.84 -15.18 18.72
C VAL A 201 1.60 -15.23 20.24
N LEU A 202 0.74 -16.14 20.72
CA LEU A 202 0.48 -16.34 22.15
C LEU A 202 1.62 -17.06 22.89
N PHE A 203 2.34 -17.97 22.22
CA PHE A 203 3.48 -18.66 22.84
C PHE A 203 4.65 -17.70 23.13
N VAL A 204 4.87 -16.69 22.27
CA VAL A 204 5.91 -15.66 22.49
C VAL A 204 5.51 -14.75 23.67
N LEU A 205 4.23 -14.39 23.80
CA LEU A 205 3.74 -13.60 24.94
C LEU A 205 3.81 -14.36 26.28
N SER A 206 3.60 -15.68 26.26
CA SER A 206 3.65 -16.53 27.47
C SER A 206 5.08 -16.70 28.01
N ILE A 207 6.09 -16.59 27.15
CA ILE A 207 7.51 -16.65 27.53
C ILE A 207 8.01 -15.30 28.07
N SER A 208 7.47 -14.16 27.59
CA SER A 208 7.83 -12.83 28.09
C SER A 208 7.14 -12.42 29.39
N LEU A 209 6.09 -13.12 29.83
CA LEU A 209 5.42 -12.89 31.12
C LEU A 209 5.96 -13.77 32.27
N ASN A 210 6.90 -14.68 31.97
CA ASN A 210 7.58 -15.54 32.95
C ASN A 210 9.11 -15.30 33.00
N ARG A 211 9.56 -14.09 32.63
CA ARG A 211 10.94 -13.63 32.84
C ARG A 211 10.96 -12.24 33.47
#